data_AF-A0A453DFZ9-F1
#
_entry.id   AF-A0A453DFZ9-F1
#
_cell.length_a   1.000
_cell.length_b   1.000
_cell.length_c   1.000
_cell.angle_alpha   90.00
_cell.angle_beta   90.00
_cell.angle_gamma   90.00
#
_symmetry.space_group_name_H-M   'P 1'
#
loop_
_entity.id
_entity.type
_entity.pdbx_description
1 polymer ?
#
loop_
_entity_poly.entity_id
_entity_poly.type
_entity_poly.pdbx_seq_one_letter_code
_entity_poly.pdbx_strand_id
1 'polypeptide(L)' 'MDGTANEHPHAKSDGYPTILFYPAGKKSFEPITFEGERTVVDMYKFIKKHASIPFKLKR' A
#
# COMPACT_ATOMS: atom_id res chain seq x y z
N MET A 1 -6.74 -2.10 -8.37
CA MET A 1 -6.90 -1.28 -9.58
C MET A 1 -6.14 -1.97 -10.69
N ASP A 2 -6.72 -2.13 -11.87
CA ASP A 2 -5.97 -2.58 -13.06
C ASP A 2 -5.21 -1.38 -13.63
N GLY A 3 -3.89 -1.37 -13.43
CA GLY A 3 -3.02 -0.26 -13.88
C GLY A 3 -2.81 -0.21 -15.39
N THR A 4 -3.16 -1.25 -16.14
CA THR A 4 -3.07 -1.25 -17.61
C THR A 4 -4.28 -0.59 -18.27
N ALA A 5 -5.43 -0.66 -17.60
CA ALA A 5 -6.70 -0.14 -18.11
C ALA A 5 -7.14 1.18 -17.43
N ASN A 6 -6.44 1.64 -16.39
CA ASN A 6 -6.82 2.82 -15.62
C ASN A 6 -5.61 3.70 -15.30
N GLU A 7 -5.77 5.01 -15.50
CA GLU A 7 -4.80 6.02 -15.09
C GLU A 7 -5.15 6.56 -13.70
N HIS A 8 -4.15 6.76 -12.85
CA HIS A 8 -4.32 7.41 -11.55
C HIS A 8 -3.22 8.45 -11.33
N PRO A 9 -3.57 9.74 -11.06
CA PRO A 9 -2.61 10.84 -10.95
C PRO A 9 -1.48 10.67 -9.91
N HIS A 10 -1.67 9.80 -8.92
CA HIS A 10 -0.77 9.61 -7.79
C HIS A 10 -0.35 8.16 -7.59
N ALA A 11 -0.75 7.25 -8.49
CA ALA A 11 -0.32 5.86 -8.44
C ALA A 11 0.62 5.62 -9.61
N LYS A 12 1.89 5.91 -9.40
CA LYS A 12 2.93 5.60 -10.37
C LYS A 12 3.28 4.11 -10.26
N SER A 13 3.02 3.36 -11.33
CA SER A 13 3.48 1.98 -11.47
C SER A 13 4.88 1.97 -12.04
N ASP A 14 5.88 1.62 -11.24
CA ASP A 14 7.25 1.37 -11.72
C ASP A 14 7.41 -0.04 -12.33
N GLY A 15 6.37 -0.88 -12.24
CA GLY A 15 6.30 -2.23 -12.82
C GLY A 15 5.01 -2.94 -12.41
N TYR A 16 4.91 -4.25 -12.69
CA TYR A 16 3.76 -5.04 -12.25
C TYR A 16 4.20 -6.28 -11.47
N PRO A 17 3.55 -6.60 -10.33
CA PRO A 17 2.60 -5.76 -9.58
C PRO A 17 3.31 -4.70 -8.72
N THR A 18 2.76 -3.47 -8.69
CA THR A 18 3.14 -2.41 -7.73
C THR A 18 2.09 -2.32 -6.62
N ILE A 19 2.54 -2.27 -5.36
CA ILE A 19 1.69 -2.14 -4.18
C ILE A 19 2.02 -0.82 -3.50
N LEU A 20 1.01 0.04 -3.36
CA LEU A 20 1.12 1.38 -2.79
C LEU A 20 0.21 1.50 -1.55
N PHE A 21 0.71 2.15 -0.51
CA PHE A 21 -0.02 2.35 0.74
C PHE A 21 -0.28 3.83 1.02
N TYR A 22 -1.55 4.16 1.23
CA TYR A 22 -2.03 5.52 1.50
C TYR A 22 -2.52 5.61 2.96
N PRO A 23 -1.70 6.15 3.89
CA PRO A 23 -2.07 6.24 5.31
C PRO A 23 -3.25 7.19 5.55
N ALA A 24 -4.10 6.84 6.53
CA ALA A 24 -5.22 7.68 6.93
C ALA A 24 -4.74 9.04 7.43
N GLY A 25 -5.42 10.11 7.01
CA GLY A 25 -5.06 11.50 7.36
C GLY A 25 -3.96 12.13 6.50
N LYS A 26 -3.25 11.34 5.69
CA LYS A 26 -2.19 11.83 4.78
C LYS A 26 -2.53 11.42 3.34
N LYS A 27 -3.64 11.96 2.84
CA LYS A 27 -4.16 11.62 1.50
C LYS A 27 -3.38 12.28 0.35
N SER A 28 -2.51 13.24 0.66
CA SER A 28 -2.31 14.32 -0.31
C SER A 28 -1.22 14.11 -1.35
N PHE A 29 -0.07 13.44 -1.14
CA PHE A 29 0.95 13.50 -2.21
C PHE A 29 1.86 12.29 -2.44
N GLU A 30 2.26 11.51 -1.44
CA GLU A 30 3.23 10.43 -1.66
C GLU A 30 2.77 9.11 -1.01
N PRO A 31 2.38 8.09 -1.80
CA PRO A 31 2.16 6.76 -1.27
C PRO A 31 3.46 6.13 -0.80
N ILE A 32 3.35 5.23 0.16
CA ILE A 32 4.47 4.40 0.60
C ILE A 32 4.49 3.14 -0.27
N THR A 33 5.57 2.93 -1.02
CA THR A 33 5.77 1.72 -1.81
C THR A 33 6.06 0.54 -0.90
N PHE A 34 5.40 -0.59 -1.17
CA PHE A 34 5.69 -1.84 -0.48
C PHE A 34 6.86 -2.56 -1.16
N GLU A 35 7.99 -2.63 -0.46
CA GLU A 35 9.22 -3.31 -0.93
C GLU A 35 9.48 -4.65 -0.23
N GLY A 36 8.54 -5.12 0.60
CA GLY A 36 8.67 -6.39 1.32
C GLY A 36 8.39 -7.63 0.46
N GLU A 37 8.58 -8.81 1.04
CA GLU A 37 8.13 -10.03 0.39
C GLU A 37 6.60 -10.04 0.28
N ARG A 38 6.08 -10.55 -0.83
CA ARG A 38 4.63 -10.60 -1.12
C ARG A 38 3.93 -11.74 -0.37
N THR A 39 4.23 -11.87 0.92
CA THR A 39 3.64 -12.83 1.84
C THR A 39 2.63 -12.14 2.76
N VAL A 40 1.65 -12.90 3.26
CA VAL A 40 0.63 -12.37 4.20
C VAL A 40 1.29 -11.83 5.47
N VAL A 41 2.37 -12.48 5.93
CA VAL A 41 3.10 -12.12 7.14
C VAL A 41 3.79 -10.76 6.99
N ASP A 42 4.49 -10.54 5.88
CA ASP A 42 5.21 -9.28 5.67
C ASP A 42 4.27 -8.14 5.30
N MET A 43 3.19 -8.42 4.58
CA MET A 43 2.12 -7.45 4.37
C MET A 43 1.51 -7.02 5.71
N TYR A 44 1.27 -7.94 6.64
CA TYR A 44 0.77 -7.62 7.97
C TYR A 44 1.74 -6.75 8.76
N LYS A 45 3.04 -7.10 8.78
CA LYS A 45 4.08 -6.30 9.45
C LYS A 45 4.15 -4.88 8.87
N PHE A 46 4.08 -4.76 7.54
CA PHE A 46 4.11 -3.48 6.85
C PHE A 46 2.90 -2.61 7.20
N ILE A 47 1.68 -3.15 7.09
CA ILE A 47 0.46 -2.39 7.43
C ILE A 47 0.52 -1.99 8.90
N LYS A 48 0.94 -2.88 9.80
CA LYS A 48 1.09 -2.57 11.24
C LYS A 48 2.09 -1.45 11.51
N LYS A 49 3.16 -1.33 10.72
CA LYS A 49 4.18 -0.29 10.84
C LYS A 49 3.70 1.08 10.34
N HIS A 50 2.91 1.10 9.26
CA HIS A 50 2.55 2.33 8.56
C HIS A 50 1.11 2.82 8.81
N ALA A 51 0.24 1.99 9.41
CA ALA A 51 -1.13 2.37 9.71
C ALA A 51 -1.18 3.48 10.76
N SER A 52 -1.88 4.57 10.44
CA SER A 52 -2.16 5.67 11.38
C SER A 52 -3.07 5.25 12.53
N ILE A 53 -3.89 4.20 12.32
CA ILE A 53 -4.86 3.70 13.30
C ILE A 53 -4.46 2.26 13.66
N PRO A 54 -4.22 1.97 14.95
CA PRO A 54 -3.92 0.61 15.39
C PRO A 54 -5.08 -0.35 15.07
N PHE A 55 -4.75 -1.52 14.53
CA PHE A 55 -5.73 -2.57 14.22
C PHE A 55 -5.23 -3.93 14.72
N LYS A 56 -6.16 -4.88 14.81
CA LYS A 56 -5.88 -6.28 15.09
C LYS A 56 -6.52 -7.13 14.00
N LEU A 57 -5.78 -8.12 13.49
CA LEU A 57 -6.36 -9.07 12.55
C LEU A 57 -7.43 -9.88 13.29
N LYS A 58 -8.65 -9.93 12.75
CA LYS A 58 -9.65 -10.89 13.25
C LYS A 58 -9.20 -12.29 12.81
N ARG A 59 -9.21 -13.22 13.77
CA ARG A 59 -9.07 -14.66 13.50
C ARG A 59 -10.37 -15.21 12.96
#